data_AF-A0A959SK77-F1
#
_entry.id   AF-A0A959SK77-F1
#
_cell.length_a   1.000
_cell.length_b   1.000
_cell.length_c   1.000
_cell.angle_alpha   90.00
_cell.angle_beta   90.00
_cell.angle_gamma   90.00
#
_symmetry.space_group_name_H-M   'P 1'
#
loop_
_entity.id
_entity.type
_entity.pdbx_description
1 polymer ?
#
loop_
_entity_poly.entity_id
_entity_poly.type
_entity_poly.pdbx_seq_one_letter_code
_entity_poly.pdbx_strand_id
1 'polypeptide(L)'
;ALIAAARADDRADLVLRAMEMKANGGMATGLFRLAQDVFASLEPDAVLIAAGEMDAFPLWVGQYADGQRNDVLVVDERLLADPAYRTRIWGRAKASGPVAPEQGFVAALGKASPRPVHLSLALGRAVLAPMSTELYVTGMALRYSAVPVENIPLLEARWGRFRKALDAGPLSRNYLVPGSVLLAHYRAIGDEARASALESELRRMAERLGATQSMIKSGVFAH
;
A
#
# COMPACT_ATOMS: atom_id res chain seq x y z
N ALA A 1 -20.29 -9.48 3.03
CA ALA A 1 -20.68 -9.48 1.60
C ALA A 1 -19.48 -9.21 0.69
N LEU A 2 -18.84 -8.03 0.74
CA LEU A 2 -17.72 -7.67 -0.14
C LEU A 2 -16.55 -8.69 -0.14
N ILE A 3 -16.16 -9.18 1.04
CA ILE A 3 -15.14 -10.24 1.16
C ILE A 3 -15.54 -11.53 0.41
N ALA A 4 -16.81 -11.93 0.48
CA ALA A 4 -17.27 -13.15 -0.16
C ALA A 4 -17.22 -13.02 -1.68
N ALA A 5 -17.65 -11.86 -2.21
CA ALA A 5 -17.53 -11.52 -3.63
C ALA A 5 -16.06 -11.50 -4.09
N ALA A 6 -15.18 -10.86 -3.31
CA ALA A 6 -13.74 -10.83 -3.58
C ALA A 6 -13.12 -12.23 -3.56
N ARG A 7 -13.50 -13.06 -2.58
CA ARG A 7 -13.05 -14.45 -2.48
C ARG A 7 -13.50 -15.23 -3.70
N ALA A 8 -14.76 -15.12 -4.12
CA ALA A 8 -15.32 -15.83 -5.26
C ALA A 8 -14.85 -15.30 -6.63
N ASP A 9 -14.20 -14.15 -6.67
CA ASP A 9 -13.88 -13.40 -7.90
C ASP A 9 -15.13 -13.03 -8.72
N ASP A 10 -16.25 -12.80 -8.03
CA ASP A 10 -17.51 -12.39 -8.64
C ASP A 10 -17.49 -10.87 -8.86
N ARG A 11 -17.17 -10.47 -10.09
CA ARG A 11 -17.08 -9.05 -10.47
C ARG A 11 -18.44 -8.33 -10.35
N ALA A 12 -19.54 -8.99 -10.70
CA ALA A 12 -20.86 -8.35 -10.67
C ALA A 12 -21.28 -8.08 -9.22
N ASP A 13 -21.10 -9.05 -8.34
CA ASP A 13 -21.37 -8.87 -6.91
C ASP A 13 -20.39 -7.87 -6.29
N LEU A 14 -19.10 -7.85 -6.67
CA LEU A 14 -18.15 -6.84 -6.22
C LEU A 14 -18.60 -5.41 -6.55
N VAL A 15 -19.07 -5.15 -7.77
CA VAL A 15 -19.63 -3.85 -8.16
C VAL A 15 -20.84 -3.49 -7.32
N LEU A 16 -21.80 -4.40 -7.18
CA LEU A 16 -23.00 -4.19 -6.38
C LEU A 16 -22.64 -3.84 -4.93
N ARG A 17 -21.81 -4.67 -4.28
CA ARG A 17 -21.43 -4.48 -2.86
C ARG A 17 -20.58 -3.24 -2.65
N ALA A 18 -19.73 -2.88 -3.61
CA ALA A 18 -18.95 -1.66 -3.54
C ALA A 18 -19.84 -0.41 -3.59
N MET A 19 -20.83 -0.39 -4.48
CA MET A 19 -21.81 0.70 -4.58
C MET A 19 -22.65 0.81 -3.31
N GLU A 20 -23.16 -0.30 -2.78
CA GLU A 20 -23.90 -0.34 -1.51
C GLU A 20 -23.07 0.19 -0.34
N MET A 21 -21.82 -0.27 -0.21
CA MET A 21 -20.92 0.17 0.87
C MET A 21 -20.63 1.67 0.81
N LYS A 22 -20.45 2.21 -0.40
CA LYS A 22 -20.26 3.65 -0.62
C LYS A 22 -21.51 4.45 -0.27
N ALA A 23 -22.68 4.01 -0.73
CA ALA A 23 -23.96 4.69 -0.50
C ALA A 23 -24.35 4.75 0.98
N ASN A 24 -24.07 3.69 1.73
CA ASN A 24 -24.44 3.59 3.14
C ASN A 24 -23.50 4.37 4.10
N GLY A 25 -22.49 5.06 3.57
CA GLY A 25 -21.54 5.83 4.39
C GLY A 25 -20.69 4.95 5.32
N GLY A 26 -20.55 3.66 5.03
CA GLY A 26 -19.88 2.68 5.88
C GLY A 26 -18.36 2.84 5.98
N MET A 27 -17.77 3.82 5.29
CA MET A 27 -16.33 4.09 5.30
C MET A 27 -16.04 5.58 5.44
N ALA A 28 -15.04 5.91 6.27
CA ALA A 28 -14.60 7.28 6.47
C ALA A 28 -14.00 7.87 5.18
N THR A 29 -14.33 9.12 4.88
CA THR A 29 -13.83 9.85 3.70
C THR A 29 -12.30 9.86 3.60
N GLY A 30 -11.61 9.89 4.74
CA GLY A 30 -10.15 9.78 4.82
C GLY A 30 -9.60 8.50 4.19
N LEU A 31 -10.29 7.37 4.32
CA LEU A 31 -9.86 6.08 3.76
C LEU A 31 -9.89 6.08 2.23
N PHE A 32 -10.89 6.71 1.61
CA PHE A 32 -10.93 6.85 0.14
C PHE A 32 -9.78 7.73 -0.38
N ARG A 33 -9.47 8.82 0.32
CA ARG A 33 -8.32 9.68 -0.04
C ARG A 33 -7.00 8.95 0.14
N LEU A 34 -6.86 8.14 1.18
CA LEU A 34 -5.70 7.27 1.38
C LEU A 34 -5.59 6.23 0.26
N ALA A 35 -6.69 5.57 -0.12
CA ALA A 35 -6.71 4.62 -1.23
C ALA A 35 -6.27 5.25 -2.56
N GLN A 36 -6.62 6.51 -2.82
CA GLN A 36 -6.14 7.25 -3.99
C GLN A 36 -4.61 7.46 -3.96
N ASP A 37 -4.04 7.78 -2.80
CA ASP A 37 -2.59 7.93 -2.65
C ASP A 37 -1.87 6.57 -2.74
N VAL A 38 -2.49 5.48 -2.24
CA VAL A 38 -2.02 4.11 -2.46
C VAL A 38 -2.01 3.79 -3.95
N PHE A 39 -3.10 4.01 -4.67
CA PHE A 39 -3.16 3.82 -6.12
C PHE A 39 -2.13 4.67 -6.87
N ALA A 40 -1.90 5.92 -6.47
CA ALA A 40 -0.87 6.77 -7.08
C ALA A 40 0.57 6.24 -6.86
N SER A 41 0.75 5.31 -5.92
CA SER A 41 2.04 4.71 -5.56
C SER A 41 2.36 3.42 -6.32
N LEU A 42 1.45 2.93 -7.17
CA LEU A 42 1.59 1.67 -7.88
C LEU A 42 1.93 1.88 -9.36
N GLU A 43 2.84 1.05 -9.88
CA GLU A 43 3.05 0.88 -11.32
C GLU A 43 1.77 0.46 -12.06
N PRO A 44 1.67 0.69 -13.39
CA PRO A 44 0.61 0.13 -14.22
C PRO A 44 0.53 -1.39 -14.09
N ASP A 45 -0.68 -1.93 -14.12
CA ASP A 45 -0.97 -3.36 -14.02
C ASP A 45 -0.43 -4.04 -12.74
N ALA A 46 -0.11 -3.29 -11.69
CA ALA A 46 0.44 -3.86 -10.47
C ALA A 46 -0.50 -4.87 -9.78
N VAL A 47 0.08 -5.76 -8.97
CA VAL A 47 -0.61 -6.53 -7.94
C VAL A 47 -0.29 -5.90 -6.59
N LEU A 48 -1.31 -5.50 -5.83
CA LEU A 48 -1.16 -4.95 -4.49
C LEU A 48 -1.66 -5.95 -3.45
N ILE A 49 -0.78 -6.34 -2.53
CA ILE A 49 -1.14 -7.08 -1.32
C ILE A 49 -1.53 -6.05 -0.24
N ALA A 50 -2.81 -6.03 0.14
CA ALA A 50 -3.40 -5.09 1.07
C ALA A 50 -3.78 -5.76 2.40
N ALA A 51 -3.84 -4.96 3.47
CA ALA A 51 -4.09 -5.42 4.83
C ALA A 51 -5.56 -5.25 5.24
N GLY A 52 -6.36 -6.28 5.03
CA GLY A 52 -7.72 -6.37 5.56
C GLY A 52 -8.65 -5.19 5.28
N GLU A 53 -9.62 -4.93 6.16
CA GLU A 53 -10.79 -4.11 5.82
C GLU A 53 -10.46 -2.62 5.62
N MET A 54 -9.70 -2.02 6.54
CA MET A 54 -9.38 -0.59 6.47
C MET A 54 -8.49 -0.23 5.26
N ASP A 55 -7.84 -1.21 4.64
CA ASP A 55 -6.91 -1.01 3.52
C ASP A 55 -7.51 -1.53 2.21
N ALA A 56 -7.90 -2.80 2.14
CA ALA A 56 -8.41 -3.45 0.93
C ALA A 56 -9.80 -2.94 0.52
N PHE A 57 -10.70 -2.64 1.46
CA PHE A 57 -12.07 -2.24 1.10
C PHE A 57 -12.14 -0.87 0.43
N PRO A 58 -11.50 0.21 0.93
CA PRO A 58 -11.55 1.49 0.24
C PRO A 58 -10.90 1.41 -1.15
N LEU A 59 -9.89 0.53 -1.33
CA LEU A 59 -9.33 0.22 -2.65
C LEU A 59 -10.36 -0.46 -3.55
N TRP A 60 -10.98 -1.55 -3.12
CA TRP A 60 -12.02 -2.24 -3.90
C TRP A 60 -13.20 -1.34 -4.23
N VAL A 61 -13.67 -0.53 -3.29
CA VAL A 61 -14.75 0.42 -3.57
C VAL A 61 -14.30 1.45 -4.61
N GLY A 62 -13.07 1.96 -4.52
CA GLY A 62 -12.49 2.81 -5.56
C GLY A 62 -12.48 2.13 -6.95
N GLN A 63 -12.13 0.85 -7.04
CA GLN A 63 -12.12 0.13 -8.32
C GLN A 63 -13.53 -0.13 -8.85
N TYR A 64 -14.39 -0.71 -8.01
CA TYR A 64 -15.65 -1.30 -8.45
C TYR A 64 -16.84 -0.33 -8.44
N ALA A 65 -16.82 0.70 -7.58
CA ALA A 65 -17.84 1.76 -7.61
C ALA A 65 -17.40 2.96 -8.48
N ASP A 66 -16.11 3.31 -8.46
CA ASP A 66 -15.61 4.55 -9.09
C ASP A 66 -14.73 4.32 -10.34
N GLY A 67 -14.46 3.07 -10.69
CA GLY A 67 -13.64 2.73 -11.87
C GLY A 67 -12.16 3.09 -11.74
N GLN A 68 -11.66 3.36 -10.54
CA GLN A 68 -10.27 3.77 -10.31
C GLN A 68 -9.33 2.57 -10.48
N ARG A 69 -8.26 2.74 -11.27
CA ARG A 69 -7.16 1.76 -11.38
C ARG A 69 -7.65 0.31 -11.56
N ASN A 70 -8.57 0.09 -12.49
CA ASN A 70 -9.07 -1.25 -12.85
C ASN A 70 -7.97 -2.18 -13.40
N ASP A 71 -6.81 -1.62 -13.75
CA ASP A 71 -5.59 -2.36 -14.12
C ASP A 71 -4.96 -3.07 -12.91
N VAL A 72 -5.10 -2.53 -11.70
CA VAL A 72 -4.48 -3.07 -10.49
C VAL A 72 -5.25 -4.28 -9.96
N LEU A 73 -4.53 -5.33 -9.58
CA LEU A 73 -5.09 -6.45 -8.83
C LEU A 73 -4.91 -6.20 -7.33
N VAL A 74 -5.98 -5.87 -6.61
CA VAL A 74 -5.95 -5.71 -5.15
C VAL A 74 -6.29 -7.04 -4.48
N VAL A 75 -5.36 -7.53 -3.66
CA VAL A 75 -5.41 -8.82 -2.96
C VAL A 75 -5.46 -8.56 -1.46
N ASP A 76 -6.48 -9.04 -0.77
CA ASP A 76 -6.51 -9.02 0.70
C ASP A 76 -5.66 -10.18 1.22
N GLU A 77 -4.61 -9.87 1.97
CA GLU A 77 -3.66 -10.84 2.51
C GLU A 77 -4.35 -11.95 3.31
N ARG A 78 -5.42 -11.63 4.05
CA ARG A 78 -6.16 -12.60 4.89
C ARG A 78 -6.85 -13.69 4.07
N LEU A 79 -7.16 -13.39 2.80
CA LEU A 79 -7.79 -14.35 1.90
C LEU A 79 -6.80 -15.36 1.33
N LEU A 80 -5.48 -15.11 1.46
CA LEU A 80 -4.45 -16.04 1.03
C LEU A 80 -4.45 -17.33 1.85
N ALA A 81 -5.16 -17.44 2.97
CA ALA A 81 -5.38 -18.72 3.65
C ALA A 81 -6.18 -19.72 2.78
N ASP A 82 -7.04 -19.25 1.90
CA ASP A 82 -7.85 -20.08 0.99
C ASP A 82 -7.01 -20.53 -0.25
N PRO A 83 -6.77 -21.84 -0.44
CA PRO A 83 -6.02 -22.35 -1.60
C PRO A 83 -6.67 -22.02 -2.96
N ALA A 84 -8.00 -22.00 -3.03
CA ALA A 84 -8.70 -21.67 -4.25
C ALA A 84 -8.52 -20.19 -4.58
N TYR A 85 -8.51 -19.33 -3.57
CA TYR A 85 -8.22 -17.91 -3.74
C TYR A 85 -6.79 -17.69 -4.23
N ARG A 86 -5.79 -18.33 -3.60
CA ARG A 86 -4.39 -18.28 -4.08
C ARG A 86 -4.27 -18.68 -5.55
N THR A 87 -4.94 -19.75 -5.96
CA THR A 87 -4.94 -20.23 -7.35
C THR A 87 -5.50 -19.18 -8.32
N ARG A 88 -6.62 -18.52 -7.97
CA ARG A 88 -7.18 -17.44 -8.77
C ARG A 88 -6.23 -16.25 -8.86
N ILE A 89 -5.65 -15.82 -7.74
CA ILE A 89 -4.71 -14.70 -7.72
C ILE A 89 -3.47 -15.01 -8.54
N TRP A 90 -2.93 -16.23 -8.46
CA TRP A 90 -1.80 -16.68 -9.28
C TRP A 90 -2.11 -16.53 -10.79
N GLY A 91 -3.29 -16.97 -11.22
CA GLY A 91 -3.74 -16.82 -12.61
C GLY A 91 -3.95 -15.35 -13.02
N ARG A 92 -4.62 -14.53 -12.20
CA ARG A 92 -4.85 -13.09 -12.48
C ARG A 92 -3.56 -12.28 -12.47
N ALA A 93 -2.58 -12.69 -11.66
CA ALA A 93 -1.25 -12.13 -11.66
C ALA A 93 -0.42 -12.55 -12.89
N LYS A 94 -0.91 -13.52 -13.69
CA LYS A 94 -0.19 -14.15 -14.80
C LYS A 94 1.10 -14.83 -14.34
N ALA A 95 1.11 -15.32 -13.10
CA ALA A 95 2.28 -15.99 -12.54
C ALA A 95 2.49 -17.36 -13.17
N SER A 96 3.75 -17.71 -13.39
CA SER A 96 4.17 -18.97 -13.99
C SER A 96 4.52 -20.02 -12.91
N GLY A 97 4.48 -21.30 -13.29
CA GLY A 97 4.82 -22.39 -12.37
C GLY A 97 3.74 -22.70 -11.32
N PRO A 98 4.05 -23.55 -10.32
CA PRO A 98 3.09 -24.03 -9.34
C PRO A 98 2.67 -22.91 -8.38
N VAL A 99 1.39 -22.94 -7.97
CA VAL A 99 0.85 -22.00 -6.99
C VAL A 99 1.50 -22.24 -5.63
N ALA A 100 2.09 -21.19 -5.06
CA ALA A 100 2.74 -21.26 -3.75
C ALA A 100 1.73 -21.48 -2.60
N PRO A 101 2.17 -22.11 -1.49
CA PRO A 101 1.40 -22.11 -0.25
C PRO A 101 1.26 -20.69 0.31
N GLU A 102 0.37 -20.51 1.30
CA GLU A 102 0.17 -19.21 1.98
C GLU A 102 1.50 -18.63 2.49
N GLN A 103 2.26 -19.44 3.23
CA GLN A 103 3.60 -19.08 3.67
C GLN A 103 4.52 -18.89 2.45
N GLY A 104 4.99 -17.66 2.24
CA GLY A 104 5.87 -17.33 1.11
C GLY A 104 5.14 -17.05 -0.20
N PHE A 105 3.79 -17.03 -0.21
CA PHE A 105 3.00 -16.73 -1.41
C PHE A 105 3.46 -15.44 -2.09
N VAL A 106 3.61 -14.35 -1.33
CA VAL A 106 3.95 -13.02 -1.87
C VAL A 106 5.34 -13.02 -2.53
N ALA A 107 6.33 -13.64 -1.89
CA ALA A 107 7.68 -13.73 -2.44
C ALA A 107 7.71 -14.57 -3.73
N ALA A 108 7.01 -15.71 -3.73
CA ALA A 108 6.89 -16.56 -4.91
C ALA A 108 6.16 -15.83 -6.05
N LEU A 109 5.07 -15.12 -5.73
CA LEU A 109 4.33 -14.31 -6.70
C LEU A 109 5.22 -13.24 -7.32
N GLY A 110 5.99 -12.52 -6.52
CA GLY A 110 6.90 -11.49 -7.00
C GLY A 110 8.01 -11.98 -7.93
N LYS A 111 8.38 -13.26 -7.85
CA LYS A 111 9.35 -13.90 -8.75
C LYS A 111 8.71 -14.52 -9.99
N ALA A 112 7.48 -15.02 -9.85
CA ALA A 112 6.79 -15.77 -10.90
C ALA A 112 5.89 -14.91 -11.80
N SER A 113 5.45 -13.76 -11.31
CA SER A 113 4.54 -12.83 -11.99
C SER A 113 5.29 -11.82 -12.85
N PRO A 114 4.88 -11.59 -14.12
CA PRO A 114 5.38 -10.48 -14.91
C PRO A 114 4.83 -9.12 -14.44
N ARG A 115 3.76 -9.11 -13.65
CA ARG A 115 3.14 -7.89 -13.10
C ARG A 115 3.93 -7.41 -11.87
N PRO A 116 4.19 -6.10 -11.72
CA PRO A 116 4.82 -5.55 -10.52
C PRO A 116 4.05 -5.90 -9.26
N VAL A 117 4.72 -6.49 -8.27
CA VAL A 117 4.13 -6.81 -6.97
C VAL A 117 4.47 -5.70 -5.97
N HIS A 118 3.42 -5.20 -5.31
CA HIS A 118 3.48 -4.21 -4.26
C HIS A 118 2.82 -4.72 -2.98
N LEU A 119 3.29 -4.19 -1.85
CA LEU A 119 2.80 -4.49 -0.51
C LEU A 119 2.36 -3.18 0.14
N SER A 120 1.17 -3.18 0.72
CA SER A 120 0.70 -2.04 1.50
C SER A 120 1.56 -1.82 2.74
N LEU A 121 1.78 -0.55 3.10
CA LEU A 121 2.42 -0.17 4.37
C LEU A 121 1.59 -0.56 5.60
N ALA A 122 0.31 -0.90 5.42
CA ALA A 122 -0.57 -1.40 6.48
C ALA A 122 -0.30 -2.86 6.85
N LEU A 123 0.49 -3.59 6.07
CA LEU A 123 0.84 -4.98 6.38
C LEU A 123 1.71 -5.08 7.62
N GLY A 124 1.46 -6.10 8.44
CA GLY A 124 2.19 -6.33 9.68
C GLY A 124 3.64 -6.73 9.44
N ARG A 125 4.50 -6.48 10.44
CA ARG A 125 5.93 -6.86 10.42
C ARG A 125 6.15 -8.35 10.13
N ALA A 126 5.24 -9.23 10.56
CA ALA A 126 5.34 -10.67 10.29
C ALA A 126 5.33 -10.99 8.79
N VAL A 127 4.57 -10.23 8.00
CA VAL A 127 4.50 -10.39 6.54
C VAL A 127 5.70 -9.72 5.85
N LEU A 128 6.10 -8.53 6.32
CA LEU A 128 7.13 -7.72 5.65
C LEU A 128 8.57 -8.15 5.98
N ALA A 129 8.85 -8.55 7.23
CA ALA A 129 10.21 -8.80 7.70
C ALA A 129 10.98 -9.87 6.90
N PRO A 130 10.37 -10.98 6.44
CA PRO A 130 11.07 -12.00 5.65
C PRO A 130 11.60 -11.50 4.29
N MET A 131 11.12 -10.36 3.81
CA MET A 131 11.44 -9.81 2.49
C MET A 131 11.97 -8.36 2.57
N SER A 132 12.39 -7.90 3.75
CA SER A 132 12.77 -6.51 3.99
C SER A 132 13.88 -5.99 3.07
N THR A 133 14.82 -6.84 2.65
CA THR A 133 15.91 -6.49 1.73
C THR A 133 15.48 -6.38 0.27
N GLU A 134 14.27 -6.84 -0.06
CA GLU A 134 13.68 -6.81 -1.41
C GLU A 134 12.51 -5.80 -1.48
N LEU A 135 12.29 -4.99 -0.45
CA LEU A 135 11.18 -4.05 -0.36
C LEU A 135 11.69 -2.61 -0.48
N TYR A 136 11.16 -1.89 -1.45
CA TYR A 136 11.54 -0.51 -1.75
C TYR A 136 10.33 0.40 -1.55
N VAL A 137 10.47 1.47 -0.75
CA VAL A 137 9.38 2.42 -0.50
C VAL A 137 9.17 3.27 -1.75
N THR A 138 8.05 3.10 -2.44
CA THR A 138 7.72 3.84 -3.68
C THR A 138 6.55 4.80 -3.50
N GLY A 139 6.05 4.95 -2.27
CA GLY A 139 4.96 5.84 -1.91
C GLY A 139 4.23 5.31 -0.68
N MET A 140 2.90 5.26 -0.76
CA MET A 140 2.04 4.58 0.20
C MET A 140 2.00 3.05 0.05
N ALA A 141 2.91 2.51 -0.75
CA ALA A 141 3.14 1.08 -0.94
C ALA A 141 4.65 0.80 -1.08
N LEU A 142 5.03 -0.45 -0.82
CA LEU A 142 6.36 -1.00 -0.99
C LEU A 142 6.39 -1.79 -2.30
N ARG A 143 7.37 -1.55 -3.16
CA ARG A 143 7.64 -2.39 -4.33
C ARG A 143 8.50 -3.59 -3.93
N TYR A 144 8.04 -4.80 -4.23
CA TYR A 144 8.83 -6.03 -4.03
C TYR A 144 9.72 -6.34 -5.24
N SER A 145 11.03 -6.30 -5.11
CA SER A 145 11.95 -6.56 -6.22
C SER A 145 13.21 -7.28 -5.76
N ALA A 146 13.56 -8.36 -6.46
CA ALA A 146 14.83 -9.06 -6.26
C ALA A 146 16.04 -8.26 -6.80
N VAL A 147 15.78 -7.25 -7.65
CA VAL A 147 16.80 -6.32 -8.14
C VAL A 147 16.61 -4.94 -7.51
N PRO A 148 17.70 -4.17 -7.31
CA PRO A 148 17.60 -2.78 -6.83
C PRO A 148 16.61 -1.94 -7.64
N VAL A 149 15.80 -1.17 -6.93
CA VAL A 149 14.86 -0.21 -7.52
C VAL A 149 15.33 1.19 -7.16
N GLU A 150 15.50 2.04 -8.17
CA GLU A 150 15.73 3.49 -7.99
C GLU A 150 14.42 4.16 -7.52
N ASN A 151 14.10 4.00 -6.24
CA ASN A 151 12.81 4.37 -5.69
C ASN A 151 12.71 5.84 -5.26
N ILE A 152 13.83 6.52 -5.01
CA ILE A 152 13.83 7.90 -4.50
C ILE A 152 13.19 8.89 -5.50
N PRO A 153 13.56 8.95 -6.79
CA PRO A 153 12.96 9.90 -7.72
C PRO A 153 11.44 9.66 -7.91
N LEU A 154 11.03 8.39 -7.91
CA LEU A 154 9.61 8.02 -7.96
C LEU A 154 8.87 8.53 -6.71
N LEU A 155 9.50 8.36 -5.55
CA LEU A 155 8.94 8.75 -4.27
C LEU A 155 8.79 10.28 -4.17
N GLU A 156 9.80 11.06 -4.58
CA GLU A 156 9.73 12.53 -4.62
C GLU A 156 8.57 13.00 -5.49
N ALA A 157 8.46 12.48 -6.72
CA ALA A 157 7.42 12.86 -7.68
C ALA A 157 6.01 12.54 -7.17
N ARG A 158 5.85 11.45 -6.42
CA ARG A 158 4.57 11.02 -5.83
C ARG A 158 4.24 11.80 -4.55
N TRP A 159 5.22 12.05 -3.67
CA TRP A 159 5.03 12.73 -2.39
C TRP A 159 4.35 14.09 -2.56
N GLY A 160 4.81 14.91 -3.52
CA GLY A 160 4.23 16.22 -3.79
C GLY A 160 2.76 16.19 -4.23
N ARG A 161 2.30 15.05 -4.77
CA ARG A 161 0.94 14.87 -5.31
C ARG A 161 -0.01 14.20 -4.34
N PHE A 162 0.49 13.60 -3.27
CA PHE A 162 -0.34 12.93 -2.27
C PHE A 162 -1.24 13.92 -1.55
N ARG A 163 -2.49 13.48 -1.35
CA ARG A 163 -3.51 14.15 -0.54
C ARG A 163 -3.17 14.12 0.95
N LYS A 164 -2.37 13.15 1.39
CA LYS A 164 -1.88 13.00 2.78
C LYS A 164 -3.05 13.00 3.76
N ALA A 165 -4.00 12.10 3.56
CA ALA A 165 -5.21 12.01 4.36
C ALA A 165 -4.89 11.70 5.85
N LEU A 166 -4.89 12.73 6.70
CA LEU A 166 -4.59 12.62 8.13
C LEU A 166 -5.80 12.24 9.00
N ASP A 167 -6.93 11.93 8.36
CA ASP A 167 -8.20 11.53 8.96
C ASP A 167 -8.61 10.10 8.56
N ALA A 168 -7.67 9.31 8.03
CA ALA A 168 -7.86 7.90 7.65
C ALA A 168 -7.68 6.94 8.84
N GLY A 169 -7.92 7.41 10.06
CA GLY A 169 -7.66 6.66 11.29
C GLY A 169 -6.17 6.27 11.44
N PRO A 170 -5.87 5.08 12.00
CA PRO A 170 -4.50 4.61 12.21
C PRO A 170 -3.64 4.54 10.95
N LEU A 171 -4.25 4.27 9.79
CA LEU A 171 -3.53 4.16 8.51
C LEU A 171 -2.91 5.48 8.05
N SER A 172 -3.38 6.61 8.56
CA SER A 172 -2.75 7.92 8.30
C SER A 172 -1.27 7.96 8.74
N ARG A 173 -0.86 7.13 9.70
CA ARG A 173 0.54 7.03 10.13
C ARG A 173 1.44 6.46 9.05
N ASN A 174 0.89 5.78 8.05
CA ASN A 174 1.67 5.21 6.94
C ASN A 174 2.36 6.28 6.10
N TYR A 175 1.86 7.54 6.05
CA TYR A 175 2.56 8.62 5.34
C TYR A 175 3.91 8.99 5.99
N LEU A 176 4.10 8.69 7.27
CA LEU A 176 5.36 8.99 7.95
C LEU A 176 6.50 8.11 7.40
N VAL A 177 6.21 6.91 6.89
CA VAL A 177 7.23 6.01 6.33
C VAL A 177 7.89 6.59 5.06
N PRO A 178 7.16 6.87 3.96
CA PRO A 178 7.76 7.45 2.77
C PRO A 178 8.41 8.80 3.02
N GLY A 179 7.81 9.66 3.85
CA GLY A 179 8.44 10.92 4.20
C GLY A 179 9.73 10.74 4.99
N SER A 180 9.82 9.75 5.89
CA SER A 180 11.07 9.45 6.60
C SER A 180 12.18 8.98 5.65
N VAL A 181 11.85 8.18 4.64
CA VAL A 181 12.80 7.75 3.61
C VAL A 181 13.32 8.94 2.81
N LEU A 182 12.43 9.84 2.37
CA LEU A 182 12.84 11.06 1.66
C LEU A 182 13.68 11.99 2.54
N LEU A 183 13.33 12.13 3.83
CA LEU A 183 14.10 12.96 4.75
C LEU A 183 15.51 12.42 4.96
N ALA A 184 15.64 11.10 5.12
CA ALA A 184 16.95 10.45 5.22
C ALA A 184 17.77 10.66 3.94
N HIS A 185 17.14 10.57 2.77
CA HIS A 185 17.80 10.87 1.49
C HIS A 185 18.31 12.31 1.41
N TYR A 186 17.46 13.31 1.69
CA TYR A 186 17.87 14.73 1.62
C TYR A 186 19.02 15.04 2.57
N ARG A 187 19.02 14.48 3.77
CA ARG A 187 20.15 14.60 4.71
C ARG A 187 21.41 13.95 4.17
N ALA A 188 21.31 12.77 3.56
CA ALA A 188 22.45 12.04 3.02
C ALA A 188 23.14 12.77 1.86
N ILE A 189 22.38 13.49 1.03
CA ILE A 189 22.93 14.28 -0.09
C ILE A 189 23.28 15.73 0.31
N GLY A 190 23.09 16.12 1.58
CA GLY A 190 23.37 17.47 2.06
C GLY A 190 22.39 18.55 1.60
N ASP A 191 21.18 18.18 1.16
CA ASP A 191 20.15 19.14 0.76
C ASP A 191 19.39 19.67 1.99
N GLU A 192 20.01 20.61 2.69
CA GLU A 192 19.49 21.17 3.94
C GLU A 192 18.13 21.85 3.77
N ALA A 193 17.90 22.52 2.63
CA ALA A 193 16.66 23.22 2.36
C ALA A 193 15.48 22.24 2.25
N ARG A 194 15.61 21.18 1.45
CA ARG A 194 14.55 20.17 1.33
C ARG A 194 14.42 19.32 2.59
N ALA A 195 15.53 19.00 3.25
CA ALA A 195 15.50 18.26 4.52
C ALA A 195 14.72 19.04 5.60
N SER A 196 15.01 20.33 5.79
CA SER A 196 14.34 21.17 6.78
C SER A 196 12.84 21.35 6.50
N ALA A 197 12.49 21.59 5.22
CA ALA A 197 11.10 21.73 4.81
C ALA A 197 10.29 20.44 5.06
N LEU A 198 10.85 19.28 4.67
CA LEU A 198 10.20 17.99 4.85
C LEU A 198 10.13 17.58 6.31
N GLU A 199 11.17 17.80 7.11
CA GLU A 199 11.13 17.55 8.55
C GLU A 199 10.01 18.36 9.23
N SER A 200 9.87 19.64 8.85
CA SER A 200 8.79 20.49 9.36
C SER A 200 7.40 19.96 8.98
N GLU A 201 7.21 19.47 7.75
CA GLU A 201 5.98 18.81 7.32
C GLU A 201 5.70 17.55 8.14
N LEU A 202 6.70 16.68 8.30
CA LEU A 202 6.58 15.44 9.04
C LEU A 202 6.29 15.66 10.53
N ARG A 203 6.89 16.67 11.17
CA ARG A 203 6.61 17.00 12.57
C ARG A 203 5.15 17.39 12.77
N ARG A 204 4.60 18.26 11.92
CA ARG A 204 3.17 18.63 11.95
C ARG A 204 2.26 17.42 11.75
N MET A 205 2.60 16.53 10.81
CA MET A 205 1.86 15.28 10.60
C MET A 205 1.94 14.38 11.83
N ALA A 206 3.13 14.16 12.38
CA ALA A 206 3.35 13.30 13.54
C ALA A 206 2.63 13.82 14.79
N GLU A 207 2.61 15.13 15.03
CA GLU A 207 1.85 15.75 16.12
C GLU A 207 0.36 15.46 15.99
N ARG A 208 -0.21 15.75 14.81
CA ARG A 208 -1.64 15.50 14.55
C ARG A 208 -2.02 14.02 14.67
N LEU A 209 -1.09 13.11 14.37
CA LEU A 209 -1.31 11.67 14.41
C LEU A 209 -0.91 11.02 15.75
N GLY A 210 -0.44 11.80 16.72
CA GLY A 210 0.07 11.30 18.01
C GLY A 210 1.26 10.35 17.86
N ALA A 211 2.13 10.61 16.88
CA ALA A 211 3.25 9.76 16.50
C ALA A 211 4.63 10.39 16.74
N THR A 212 4.71 11.63 17.25
CA THR A 212 5.97 12.35 17.46
C THR A 212 7.00 11.54 18.26
N GLN A 213 6.59 10.94 19.37
CA GLN A 213 7.48 10.11 20.20
C GLN A 213 8.01 8.88 19.45
N SER A 214 7.19 8.26 18.60
CA SER A 214 7.63 7.14 17.77
C SER A 214 8.68 7.58 16.75
N MET A 215 8.52 8.77 16.15
CA MET A 215 9.46 9.34 15.18
C MET A 215 10.81 9.71 15.79
N ILE A 216 10.81 10.15 17.05
CA ILE A 216 12.04 10.40 17.82
C ILE A 216 12.72 9.08 18.15
N LYS A 217 11.98 8.10 18.68
CA LYS A 217 12.53 6.76 19.02
C LYS A 217 13.11 6.02 17.83
N SER A 218 12.58 6.24 16.62
CA SER A 218 13.11 5.66 15.38
C SER A 218 14.30 6.44 14.81
N GLY A 219 14.73 7.55 15.43
CA GLY A 219 15.85 8.38 14.98
C GLY A 219 15.55 9.26 13.77
N VAL A 220 14.27 9.39 13.37
CA VAL A 220 13.90 10.27 12.24
C VAL A 220 13.98 11.74 12.65
N PHE A 221 13.47 12.05 13.84
CA PHE A 221 13.57 13.39 14.44
C PHE A 221 14.69 13.43 15.47
N ALA A 222 15.46 14.52 15.45
CA ALA A 222 16.28 14.89 16.59
C ALA A 222 15.38 15.28 17.78
N HIS A 223 15.88 15.01 18.98
CA HIS A 223 15.28 15.42 20.26
C HIS A 223 15.16 16.94 20.37
#